data_AF-A0A2V9T7T0-F1
#
_entry.id   AF-A0A2V9T7T0-F1
#
_cell.length_a   1.000
_cell.length_b   1.000
_cell.length_c   1.000
_cell.angle_alpha   90.00
_cell.angle_beta   90.00
_cell.angle_gamma   90.00
#
_symmetry.space_group_name_H-M   'P 1'
#
loop_
_entity.id
_entity.type
_entity.pdbx_description
1 polymer ?
#
loop_
_entity_poly.entity_id
_entity_poly.type
_entity_poly.pdbx_seq_one_letter_code
_entity_poly.pdbx_strand_id
1 'polypeptide(L)'
;MPDSVRGVWFMRKSFFSLAVPFLSAALFAQQPDANQQQTTSVEPMDHTPVFRVKVLSRTTKAVNYRHHSGATSLDFRGTDLMPEASGHAKVESRTGRIEINADFEHLRPSRNLAPEYLTYVLWAITPEGRPVSLGEIVPENGKSAVRVSTDLQAFGVIVTAEPYFSVTRPSDMVVLENVVKSNTKGWEQPIDTKFDVVERGQYTVDITAAKLASSTADPKTPNDLLQARNAVAIAQAEGGDRYAADTMRKAEDFLARAEDYLRRGQSGKAISTVARGATQAAEDARVLTLERRQQEQQDAERTAMRERAEQAQQQEAEAKAQAEQESRQREQAERDRQTTEQAKADADRARQEAEAAKADALAQQQTAQSQAQQADQARAQAEQARLQAEQEKEQARARLLQQLNQVLQTRESARGLS
;
A
#
# COMPACT_ATOMS: atom_id res chain seq x y z
N MET A 1 -60.58 -57.52 -21.07
CA MET A 1 -61.73 -56.61 -21.24
C MET A 1 -61.45 -55.34 -20.45
N PRO A 2 -61.85 -54.20 -21.02
CA PRO A 2 -61.00 -53.02 -21.16
C PRO A 2 -61.61 -51.87 -20.31
N ASP A 3 -61.11 -50.63 -20.26
CA ASP A 3 -61.06 -49.61 -21.32
C ASP A 3 -60.40 -48.36 -20.68
N SER A 4 -59.39 -47.72 -21.29
CA SER A 4 -59.52 -46.65 -22.31
C SER A 4 -59.78 -45.26 -21.64
N VAL A 5 -59.25 -44.10 -22.04
CA VAL A 5 -58.49 -43.66 -23.23
C VAL A 5 -58.01 -42.19 -23.02
N ARG A 6 -56.77 -41.94 -23.48
CA ARG A 6 -56.15 -40.81 -24.23
C ARG A 6 -56.62 -39.34 -24.17
N GLY A 7 -55.62 -38.46 -24.38
CA GLY A 7 -55.66 -37.23 -25.22
C GLY A 7 -54.89 -36.06 -24.58
N VAL A 8 -53.64 -35.69 -24.90
CA VAL A 8 -52.94 -35.26 -26.15
C VAL A 8 -53.30 -33.84 -26.65
N TRP A 9 -52.27 -32.98 -26.62
CA TRP A 9 -51.95 -31.79 -27.45
C TRP A 9 -52.76 -30.48 -27.30
N PHE A 10 -52.06 -29.35 -27.12
CA PHE A 10 -51.78 -28.42 -28.23
C PHE A 10 -50.64 -27.44 -27.93
N MET A 11 -49.71 -27.35 -28.87
CA MET A 11 -48.62 -26.40 -28.98
C MET A 11 -49.05 -25.33 -29.99
N ARG A 12 -48.75 -24.04 -29.76
CA ARG A 12 -48.94 -22.99 -30.78
C ARG A 12 -47.70 -22.12 -30.92
N LYS A 13 -47.20 -22.09 -32.15
CA LYS A 13 -46.05 -21.34 -32.69
C LYS A 13 -46.49 -19.98 -33.25
N SER A 14 -45.48 -19.09 -33.41
CA SER A 14 -45.16 -18.22 -34.57
C SER A 14 -44.93 -16.75 -34.17
N PHE A 15 -43.78 -16.09 -34.36
CA PHE A 15 -42.89 -15.80 -35.52
C PHE A 15 -43.30 -14.60 -36.40
N PHE A 16 -42.31 -13.70 -36.64
CA PHE A 16 -42.16 -12.62 -37.66
C PHE A 16 -43.07 -11.38 -37.52
N SER A 17 -42.69 -10.13 -37.84
CA SER A 17 -41.63 -9.59 -38.71
C SER A 17 -41.35 -8.08 -38.44
N LEU A 18 -40.20 -7.61 -38.93
CA LEU A 18 -39.73 -6.22 -39.06
C LEU A 18 -40.68 -5.26 -39.80
N ALA A 19 -40.60 -3.95 -39.46
CA ALA A 19 -40.47 -2.85 -40.44
C ALA A 19 -40.04 -1.52 -39.77
N VAL A 20 -39.00 -0.91 -40.33
CA VAL A 20 -38.47 0.45 -40.06
C VAL A 20 -39.11 1.43 -41.07
N PRO A 21 -39.29 2.72 -40.72
CA PRO A 21 -38.64 3.76 -41.53
C PRO A 21 -38.03 4.92 -40.72
N PHE A 22 -37.00 5.50 -41.34
CA PHE A 22 -36.23 6.71 -41.03
C PHE A 22 -37.06 8.02 -40.99
N LEU A 23 -36.66 9.02 -40.17
CA LEU A 23 -36.21 10.35 -40.63
C LEU A 23 -35.68 11.30 -39.51
N SER A 24 -34.48 11.87 -39.76
CA SER A 24 -33.96 13.23 -39.47
C SER A 24 -33.58 13.73 -38.05
N ALA A 25 -32.25 13.70 -37.82
CA ALA A 25 -31.31 14.77 -37.41
C ALA A 25 -31.72 15.95 -36.47
N ALA A 26 -31.03 16.04 -35.33
CA ALA A 26 -30.45 17.30 -34.82
C ALA A 26 -29.24 17.00 -33.89
N LEU A 27 -28.10 17.60 -34.20
CA LEU A 27 -26.85 17.60 -33.43
C LEU A 27 -27.01 18.43 -32.15
N PHE A 28 -26.71 17.84 -31.00
CA PHE A 28 -26.06 18.52 -29.86
C PHE A 28 -25.15 17.50 -29.16
N ALA A 29 -23.84 17.63 -29.40
CA ALA A 29 -22.83 16.88 -28.67
C ALA A 29 -22.62 17.55 -27.30
N GLN A 30 -23.00 16.86 -26.23
CA GLN A 30 -22.52 17.12 -24.88
C GLN A 30 -21.56 15.98 -24.52
N GLN A 31 -20.26 16.27 -24.44
CA GLN A 31 -19.28 15.45 -23.72
C GLN A 31 -19.61 15.47 -22.23
N PRO A 32 -19.42 14.34 -21.54
CA PRO A 32 -18.43 14.35 -20.48
C PRO A 32 -17.54 13.09 -20.43
N ASP A 33 -16.24 13.37 -20.33
CA ASP A 33 -15.20 12.69 -19.55
C ASP A 33 -15.10 11.16 -19.59
N ALA A 34 -14.16 10.72 -20.43
CA ALA A 34 -13.43 9.48 -20.24
C ALA A 34 -12.45 9.63 -19.06
N ASN A 35 -12.75 8.97 -17.94
CA ASN A 35 -11.73 8.63 -16.95
C ASN A 35 -12.00 7.23 -16.41
N GLN A 36 -11.69 6.21 -17.22
CA GLN A 36 -11.57 4.85 -16.73
C GLN A 36 -10.20 4.69 -16.08
N GLN A 37 -10.16 4.89 -14.76
CA GLN A 37 -9.07 4.41 -13.92
C GLN A 37 -9.01 2.89 -14.03
N GLN A 38 -8.06 2.39 -14.82
CA GLN A 38 -7.57 1.02 -14.72
C GLN A 38 -6.99 0.84 -13.32
N THR A 39 -7.80 0.30 -12.42
CA THR A 39 -7.35 -0.28 -11.17
C THR A 39 -6.69 -1.61 -11.51
N THR A 40 -5.38 -1.60 -11.68
CA THR A 40 -4.57 -2.81 -11.62
C THR A 40 -4.78 -3.41 -10.23
N SER A 41 -5.56 -4.50 -10.17
CA SER A 41 -5.70 -5.31 -8.97
C SER A 41 -4.33 -5.87 -8.62
N VAL A 42 -3.72 -5.35 -7.57
CA VAL A 42 -2.58 -6.01 -6.92
C VAL A 42 -3.12 -7.33 -6.39
N GLU A 43 -2.66 -8.45 -6.96
CA GLU A 43 -2.90 -9.77 -6.40
C GLU A 43 -2.44 -9.77 -4.93
N PRO A 44 -3.28 -10.18 -3.97
CA PRO A 44 -2.83 -10.35 -2.61
C PRO A 44 -1.84 -11.51 -2.61
N MET A 45 -0.56 -11.20 -2.47
CA MET A 45 0.45 -12.22 -2.21
C MET A 45 0.12 -12.97 -0.92
N ASP A 46 0.52 -14.24 -0.98
CA ASP A 46 0.26 -15.37 -0.11
C ASP A 46 0.14 -15.08 1.39
N HIS A 47 -0.72 -15.85 2.04
CA HIS A 47 -1.19 -15.68 3.40
C HIS A 47 -0.05 -15.63 4.44
N THR A 48 0.46 -14.44 4.76
CA THR A 48 1.08 -14.21 6.07
C THR A 48 -0.01 -14.48 7.11
N PRO A 49 0.13 -15.46 8.03
CA PRO A 49 -0.89 -15.70 9.04
C PRO A 49 -0.96 -14.47 9.94
N VAL A 50 -1.91 -13.58 9.66
CA VAL A 50 -2.22 -12.44 10.50
C VAL A 50 -2.77 -13.02 11.79
N PHE A 51 -1.95 -13.02 12.84
CA PHE A 51 -2.37 -13.39 14.17
C PHE A 51 -3.36 -12.32 14.65
N ARG A 52 -4.66 -12.56 14.42
CA ARG A 52 -5.72 -11.65 14.85
C ARG A 52 -6.14 -12.04 16.25
N VAL A 53 -5.51 -11.43 17.25
CA VAL A 53 -6.13 -11.37 18.58
C VAL A 53 -7.38 -10.52 18.42
N LYS A 54 -8.56 -11.14 18.40
CA LYS A 54 -9.80 -10.38 18.44
C LYS A 54 -10.00 -9.90 19.87
N VAL A 55 -9.68 -8.63 20.06
CA VAL A 55 -9.82 -7.93 21.34
C VAL A 55 -11.23 -7.35 21.39
N LEU A 56 -11.98 -7.69 22.44
CA LEU A 56 -13.25 -7.03 22.73
C LEU A 56 -12.98 -5.92 23.75
N SER A 57 -13.57 -4.74 23.54
CA SER A 57 -13.47 -3.64 24.50
C SER A 57 -14.64 -3.71 25.48
N ARG A 58 -14.35 -3.76 26.79
CA ARG A 58 -15.34 -3.63 27.87
C ARG A 58 -15.05 -2.41 28.71
N THR A 59 -16.06 -1.89 29.40
CA THR A 59 -15.95 -0.71 30.27
C THR A 59 -16.13 -1.09 31.73
N THR A 60 -15.33 -0.50 32.62
CA THR A 60 -15.55 -0.56 34.08
C THR A 60 -15.31 0.80 34.72
N LYS A 61 -15.78 1.01 35.95
CA LYS A 61 -15.62 2.27 36.69
C LYS A 61 -14.37 2.22 37.56
N ALA A 62 -13.35 3.01 37.23
CA ALA A 62 -12.16 3.15 38.05
C ALA A 62 -12.32 4.21 39.17
N VAL A 63 -11.75 3.93 40.33
CA VAL A 63 -11.77 4.81 41.53
C VAL A 63 -10.34 5.09 41.98
N ASN A 64 -10.05 6.33 42.37
CA ASN A 64 -8.75 6.71 42.95
C ASN A 64 -8.77 6.56 44.48
N TYR A 65 -7.96 5.66 45.00
CA TYR A 65 -7.86 5.32 46.42
C TYR A 65 -6.72 6.05 47.15
N ARG A 66 -5.81 6.77 46.46
CA ARG A 66 -4.57 7.35 47.03
C ARG A 66 -4.78 8.31 48.19
N HIS A 67 -5.85 9.11 48.17
CA HIS A 67 -6.06 10.21 49.12
C HIS A 67 -6.94 9.85 50.33
N HIS A 68 -7.27 8.57 50.51
CA HIS A 68 -8.15 8.13 51.59
C HIS A 68 -7.32 7.63 52.76
N SER A 69 -7.23 8.42 53.83
CA SER A 69 -6.62 8.01 55.10
C SER A 69 -7.43 6.94 55.86
N GLY A 70 -8.34 6.23 55.18
CA GLY A 70 -9.25 5.26 55.79
C GLY A 70 -9.85 4.27 54.79
N ALA A 71 -10.68 3.38 55.32
CA ALA A 71 -11.36 2.36 54.54
C ALA A 71 -12.50 2.92 53.68
N THR A 72 -12.61 2.38 52.47
CA THR A 72 -13.70 2.59 51.53
C THR A 72 -14.35 1.25 51.20
N SER A 73 -15.66 1.25 50.95
CA SER A 73 -16.37 0.08 50.46
C SER A 73 -16.66 0.17 48.95
N LEU A 74 -16.57 -0.97 48.30
CA LEU A 74 -16.93 -1.21 46.90
C LEU A 74 -17.86 -2.42 46.86
N ASP A 75 -18.88 -2.40 46.01
CA ASP A 75 -19.73 -3.58 45.81
C ASP A 75 -19.41 -4.24 44.47
N PHE A 76 -19.78 -5.51 44.34
CA PHE A 76 -19.76 -6.24 43.07
C PHE A 76 -21.17 -6.67 42.70
N ARG A 77 -21.49 -6.52 41.41
CA ARG A 77 -22.74 -6.97 40.84
C ARG A 77 -22.48 -8.04 39.77
N GLY A 78 -23.29 -9.09 39.79
CA GLY A 78 -23.34 -10.11 38.76
C GLY A 78 -23.67 -9.55 37.38
N THR A 79 -23.00 -10.07 36.36
CA THR A 79 -23.31 -9.77 34.95
C THR A 79 -24.37 -10.74 34.42
N ASP A 80 -24.73 -10.62 33.13
CA ASP A 80 -25.66 -11.56 32.46
C ASP A 80 -25.18 -13.03 32.52
N LEU A 81 -23.87 -13.27 32.68
CA LEU A 81 -23.30 -14.61 32.83
C LEU A 81 -23.60 -15.22 34.21
N MET A 82 -23.73 -14.38 35.23
CA MET A 82 -24.01 -14.82 36.60
C MET A 82 -24.81 -13.76 37.39
N PRO A 83 -26.09 -13.53 37.08
CA PRO A 83 -26.85 -12.41 37.64
C PRO A 83 -27.04 -12.46 39.16
N GLU A 84 -27.10 -13.68 39.71
CA GLU A 84 -27.25 -13.95 41.14
C GLU A 84 -25.98 -13.65 41.94
N ALA A 85 -24.81 -13.59 41.29
CA ALA A 85 -23.55 -13.37 41.98
C ALA A 85 -23.46 -11.95 42.52
N SER A 86 -22.91 -11.82 43.72
CA SER A 86 -22.73 -10.55 44.40
C SER A 86 -21.44 -10.55 45.21
N GLY A 87 -20.98 -9.37 45.57
CA GLY A 87 -19.85 -9.28 46.49
C GLY A 87 -19.72 -7.91 47.13
N HIS A 88 -18.87 -7.85 48.14
CA HIS A 88 -18.50 -6.63 48.83
C HIS A 88 -16.99 -6.61 49.04
N ALA A 89 -16.36 -5.48 48.77
CA ALA A 89 -14.95 -5.24 49.03
C ALA A 89 -14.75 -4.06 49.97
N LYS A 90 -13.85 -4.26 50.92
CA LYS A 90 -13.25 -3.20 51.73
C LYS A 90 -11.87 -2.89 51.18
N VAL A 91 -11.69 -1.66 50.72
CA VAL A 91 -10.44 -1.13 50.16
C VAL A 91 -9.83 -0.17 51.16
N GLU A 92 -8.59 -0.43 51.57
CA GLU A 92 -7.87 0.37 52.56
C GLU A 92 -6.55 0.86 52.00
N SER A 93 -6.34 2.19 52.03
CA SER A 93 -5.03 2.76 51.74
C SER A 93 -4.10 2.53 52.92
N ARG A 94 -2.95 1.90 52.65
CA ARG A 94 -1.84 1.70 53.59
C ARG A 94 -0.59 2.38 53.03
N THR A 95 0.43 2.56 53.87
CA THR A 95 1.70 3.15 53.44
C THR A 95 2.31 2.33 52.29
N GLY A 96 2.30 2.89 51.08
CA GLY A 96 2.89 2.31 49.88
C GLY A 96 2.06 1.23 49.16
N ARG A 97 0.85 0.90 49.62
CA ARG A 97 -0.02 -0.12 48.98
C ARG A 97 -1.49 0.05 49.33
N ILE A 98 -2.36 -0.46 48.48
CA ILE A 98 -3.80 -0.60 48.73
C ILE A 98 -4.09 -2.05 49.11
N GLU A 99 -4.74 -2.28 50.25
CA GLU A 99 -5.25 -3.59 50.64
C GLU A 99 -6.72 -3.71 50.22
N ILE A 100 -7.08 -4.85 49.65
CA ILE A 100 -8.44 -5.17 49.21
C ILE A 100 -8.85 -6.47 49.90
N ASN A 101 -9.92 -6.41 50.68
CA ASN A 101 -10.58 -7.57 51.25
C ASN A 101 -11.93 -7.71 50.57
N ALA A 102 -12.13 -8.75 49.77
CA ALA A 102 -13.36 -8.95 49.01
C ALA A 102 -14.03 -10.27 49.40
N ASP A 103 -15.32 -10.19 49.69
CA ASP A 103 -16.20 -11.31 49.99
C ASP A 103 -17.21 -11.45 48.84
N PHE A 104 -17.42 -12.68 48.39
CA PHE A 104 -18.29 -13.00 47.28
C PHE A 104 -19.30 -14.06 47.68
N GLU A 105 -20.52 -13.93 47.14
CA GLU A 105 -21.64 -14.85 47.38
C GLU A 105 -22.32 -15.22 46.05
N HIS A 106 -23.00 -16.36 46.07
CA HIS A 106 -23.69 -16.97 44.92
C HIS A 106 -22.76 -17.21 43.70
N LEU A 107 -21.45 -17.38 43.96
CA LEU A 107 -20.48 -17.77 42.94
C LEU A 107 -20.58 -19.27 42.64
N ARG A 108 -21.27 -19.60 41.56
CA ARG A 108 -21.34 -20.98 41.06
C ARG A 108 -19.94 -21.47 40.66
N PRO A 109 -19.67 -22.79 40.65
CA PRO A 109 -18.40 -23.31 40.13
C PRO A 109 -18.13 -22.82 38.70
N SER A 110 -16.89 -22.43 38.41
CA SER A 110 -16.47 -21.89 37.10
C SER A 110 -16.79 -22.80 35.93
N ARG A 111 -16.69 -24.12 36.14
CA ARG A 111 -17.06 -25.15 35.14
C ARG A 111 -18.51 -25.11 34.69
N ASN A 112 -19.41 -24.50 35.47
CA ASN A 112 -20.81 -24.34 35.08
C ASN A 112 -20.97 -23.35 33.91
N LEU A 113 -19.98 -22.48 33.67
CA LEU A 113 -19.99 -21.57 32.52
C LEU A 113 -19.56 -22.32 31.25
N ALA A 114 -18.46 -23.06 31.33
CA ALA A 114 -17.95 -23.95 30.30
C ALA A 114 -16.85 -24.87 30.88
N PRO A 115 -16.62 -26.08 30.32
CA PRO A 115 -15.68 -27.07 30.87
C PRO A 115 -14.21 -26.65 30.86
N GLU A 116 -13.84 -25.64 30.06
CA GLU A 116 -12.50 -25.06 30.02
C GLU A 116 -12.16 -24.18 31.23
N TYR A 117 -13.16 -23.61 31.91
CA TYR A 117 -12.92 -22.70 33.03
C TYR A 117 -12.77 -23.44 34.35
N LEU A 118 -11.67 -23.19 35.05
CA LEU A 118 -11.28 -23.92 36.25
C LEU A 118 -11.19 -23.05 37.49
N THR A 119 -11.20 -21.73 37.34
CA THR A 119 -11.08 -20.80 38.45
C THR A 119 -11.67 -19.44 38.10
N TYR A 120 -11.77 -18.57 39.10
CA TYR A 120 -12.03 -17.15 38.89
C TYR A 120 -10.78 -16.34 39.21
N VAL A 121 -10.59 -15.23 38.52
CA VAL A 121 -9.48 -14.30 38.79
C VAL A 121 -10.03 -12.92 39.06
N LEU A 122 -9.56 -12.31 40.15
CA LEU A 122 -9.80 -10.92 40.50
C LEU A 122 -8.81 -10.04 39.74
N TRP A 123 -9.29 -9.03 39.04
CA TRP A 123 -8.45 -8.11 38.28
C TRP A 123 -8.63 -6.67 38.75
N ALA A 124 -7.53 -5.93 38.85
CA ALA A 124 -7.54 -4.48 38.86
C ALA A 124 -7.35 -3.95 37.43
N ILE A 125 -8.20 -3.03 37.01
CA ILE A 125 -8.11 -2.37 35.70
C ILE A 125 -7.71 -0.90 35.92
N THR A 126 -6.53 -0.48 35.47
CA THR A 126 -6.09 0.92 35.62
C THR A 126 -6.92 1.86 34.73
N PRO A 127 -6.99 3.17 35.01
CA PRO A 127 -7.71 4.13 34.16
C PRO A 127 -7.35 4.08 32.68
N GLU A 128 -6.12 3.70 32.36
CA GLU A 128 -5.57 3.53 31.01
C GLU A 128 -5.96 2.19 30.37
N GLY A 129 -6.73 1.34 31.05
CA GLY A 129 -7.22 0.06 30.55
C GLY A 129 -6.31 -1.13 30.81
N ARG A 130 -5.20 -0.96 31.55
CA ARG A 130 -4.27 -2.06 31.82
C ARG A 130 -4.83 -3.01 32.88
N PRO A 131 -4.98 -4.31 32.59
CA PRO A 131 -5.36 -5.30 33.59
C PRO A 131 -4.16 -5.74 34.44
N VAL A 132 -4.40 -5.96 35.73
CA VAL A 132 -3.43 -6.53 36.69
C VAL A 132 -4.15 -7.61 37.48
N SER A 133 -3.66 -8.85 37.42
CA SER A 133 -4.20 -9.96 38.20
C SER A 133 -3.90 -9.73 39.68
N LEU A 134 -4.94 -9.71 40.51
CA LEU A 134 -4.85 -9.52 41.95
C LEU A 134 -4.83 -10.85 42.71
N GLY A 135 -5.46 -11.89 42.16
CA GLY A 135 -5.46 -13.21 42.80
C GLY A 135 -6.56 -14.13 42.30
N GLU A 136 -6.38 -15.41 42.62
CA GLU A 136 -7.34 -16.48 42.35
C GLU A 136 -8.51 -16.45 43.35
N ILE A 137 -9.72 -16.71 42.85
CA ILE A 137 -10.94 -16.88 43.63
C ILE A 137 -11.45 -18.30 43.37
N VAL A 138 -11.50 -19.11 44.42
CA VAL A 138 -11.99 -20.49 44.36
C VAL A 138 -13.22 -20.58 45.28
N PRO A 139 -14.44 -20.58 44.73
CA PRO A 139 -15.64 -20.59 45.56
C PRO A 139 -15.87 -21.95 46.20
N GLU A 140 -16.19 -21.92 47.49
CA GLU A 140 -16.63 -23.06 48.28
C GLU A 140 -18.11 -22.85 48.64
N ASN A 141 -18.99 -23.76 48.18
CA ASN A 141 -20.43 -23.67 48.43
C ASN A 141 -21.05 -22.31 48.05
N GLY A 142 -20.61 -21.72 46.94
CA GLY A 142 -21.13 -20.43 46.48
C GLY A 142 -20.46 -19.21 47.11
N LYS A 143 -19.51 -19.38 48.03
CA LYS A 143 -18.88 -18.29 48.77
C LYS A 143 -17.37 -18.28 48.58
N SER A 144 -16.76 -17.11 48.59
CA SER A 144 -15.31 -16.96 48.59
C SER A 144 -14.90 -15.67 49.29
N ALA A 145 -13.76 -15.68 49.96
CA ALA A 145 -13.13 -14.47 50.50
C ALA A 145 -11.68 -14.38 49.99
N VAL A 146 -11.25 -13.20 49.60
CA VAL A 146 -9.88 -12.97 49.11
C VAL A 146 -9.31 -11.70 49.72
N ARG A 147 -8.04 -11.78 50.14
CA ARG A 147 -7.28 -10.64 50.65
C ARG A 147 -6.04 -10.44 49.81
N VAL A 148 -5.97 -9.31 49.12
CA VAL A 148 -4.92 -8.99 48.16
C VAL A 148 -4.39 -7.58 48.43
N SER A 149 -3.21 -7.28 47.90
CA SER A 149 -2.67 -5.92 47.93
C SER A 149 -2.07 -5.53 46.59
N THR A 150 -2.22 -4.27 46.22
CA THR A 150 -1.69 -3.70 44.98
C THR A 150 -0.97 -2.38 45.25
N ASP A 151 0.01 -2.05 44.42
CA ASP A 151 0.66 -0.74 44.37
C ASP A 151 -0.12 0.29 43.54
N LEU A 152 -1.15 -0.16 42.80
CA LEU A 152 -2.04 0.70 42.04
C LEU A 152 -2.82 1.65 42.95
N GLN A 153 -3.00 2.87 42.47
CA GLN A 153 -3.66 3.92 43.22
C GLN A 153 -5.05 4.24 42.68
N ALA A 154 -5.24 4.08 41.37
CA ALA A 154 -6.53 4.21 40.72
C ALA A 154 -6.78 2.95 39.90
N PHE A 155 -7.95 2.33 40.10
CA PHE A 155 -8.35 1.14 39.37
C PHE A 155 -9.84 0.85 39.53
N GLY A 156 -10.43 0.17 38.54
CA GLY A 156 -11.68 -0.59 38.66
C GLY A 156 -11.37 -2.04 39.01
N VAL A 157 -12.37 -2.81 39.42
CA VAL A 157 -12.18 -4.23 39.78
C VAL A 157 -13.22 -5.10 39.08
N ILE A 158 -12.77 -6.19 38.46
CA ILE A 158 -13.65 -7.17 37.81
C ILE A 158 -13.27 -8.58 38.24
N VAL A 159 -14.19 -9.53 38.07
CA VAL A 159 -13.91 -10.95 38.24
C VAL A 159 -14.24 -11.67 36.94
N THR A 160 -13.31 -12.49 36.47
CA THR A 160 -13.46 -13.28 35.25
C THR A 160 -13.32 -14.78 35.52
N ALA A 161 -13.98 -15.61 34.71
CA ALA A 161 -13.76 -17.05 34.71
C ALA A 161 -12.56 -17.39 33.81
N GLU A 162 -11.59 -18.13 34.32
CA GLU A 162 -10.33 -18.37 33.62
C GLU A 162 -9.98 -19.87 33.54
N PRO A 163 -9.26 -20.29 32.49
CA PRO A 163 -8.83 -21.68 32.34
C PRO A 163 -7.76 -22.07 33.38
N TYR A 164 -7.03 -21.09 33.91
CA TYR A 164 -6.05 -21.25 34.98
C TYR A 164 -5.74 -19.89 35.64
N PHE A 165 -5.21 -19.91 36.86
CA PHE A 165 -5.11 -18.71 37.73
C PHE A 165 -4.03 -17.69 37.31
N SER A 166 -3.00 -18.14 36.60
CA SER A 166 -1.82 -17.31 36.30
C SER A 166 -1.91 -16.57 34.98
N VAL A 167 -3.07 -16.56 34.30
CA VAL A 167 -3.27 -15.79 33.07
C VAL A 167 -2.85 -14.33 33.24
N THR A 168 -2.24 -13.74 32.20
CA THR A 168 -1.79 -12.34 32.19
C THR A 168 -2.79 -11.36 31.57
N ARG A 169 -3.86 -11.88 30.95
CA ARG A 169 -4.95 -11.06 30.39
C ARG A 169 -6.30 -11.59 30.88
N PRO A 170 -7.32 -10.75 31.07
CA PRO A 170 -8.66 -11.23 31.37
C PRO A 170 -9.29 -11.83 30.11
N SER A 171 -10.02 -12.93 30.28
CA SER A 171 -10.97 -13.42 29.28
C SER A 171 -12.19 -12.49 29.20
N ASP A 172 -12.98 -12.67 28.15
CA ASP A 172 -14.28 -12.01 28.01
C ASP A 172 -15.37 -12.54 28.96
N MET A 173 -15.08 -13.54 29.79
CA MET A 173 -16.00 -14.14 30.76
C MET A 173 -16.08 -13.36 32.07
N VAL A 174 -16.46 -12.09 31.98
CA VAL A 174 -16.67 -11.23 33.14
C VAL A 174 -17.95 -11.64 33.87
N VAL A 175 -17.83 -12.16 35.09
CA VAL A 175 -18.96 -12.63 35.92
C VAL A 175 -19.39 -11.62 36.98
N LEU A 176 -18.45 -10.80 37.46
CA LEU A 176 -18.72 -9.71 38.39
C LEU A 176 -18.00 -8.45 37.91
N GLU A 177 -18.68 -7.32 38.07
CA GLU A 177 -18.12 -5.99 37.86
C GLU A 177 -18.33 -5.14 39.11
N ASN A 178 -17.42 -4.20 39.35
CA ASN A 178 -17.55 -3.32 40.48
C ASN A 178 -18.64 -2.27 40.28
N VAL A 179 -19.34 -1.97 41.37
CA VAL A 179 -20.34 -0.92 41.46
C VAL A 179 -19.85 0.10 42.48
N VAL A 180 -19.69 1.34 42.00
CA VAL A 180 -19.35 2.48 42.87
C VAL A 180 -20.62 2.98 43.52
N LYS A 181 -20.67 2.96 44.86
CA LYS A 181 -21.79 3.51 45.62
C LYS A 181 -21.57 4.98 45.91
N SER A 182 -22.64 5.68 46.26
CA SER A 182 -22.56 7.09 46.67
C SER A 182 -21.72 7.32 47.94
N ASN A 183 -21.51 6.29 48.75
CA ASN A 183 -20.68 6.33 49.96
C ASN A 183 -19.25 5.79 49.76
N THR A 184 -18.86 5.42 48.54
CA THR A 184 -17.49 5.01 48.21
C THR A 184 -16.58 6.24 48.30
N LYS A 185 -15.74 6.35 49.34
CA LYS A 185 -14.79 7.47 49.49
C LYS A 185 -13.66 7.34 48.45
N GLY A 186 -13.44 8.39 47.66
CA GLY A 186 -12.58 8.41 46.46
C GLY A 186 -13.29 8.83 45.19
N TRP A 187 -14.55 9.21 45.36
CA TRP A 187 -15.41 9.76 44.36
C TRP A 187 -15.09 11.24 44.11
N GLU A 188 -14.24 11.51 43.12
CA GLU A 188 -14.21 12.83 42.48
C GLU A 188 -14.69 12.74 41.02
N GLN A 189 -14.30 11.74 40.23
CA GLN A 189 -14.96 11.37 38.96
C GLN A 189 -14.69 9.88 38.63
N PRO A 190 -15.71 8.98 38.58
CA PRO A 190 -15.49 7.63 38.09
C PRO A 190 -15.11 7.69 36.60
N ILE A 191 -13.93 7.19 36.27
CA ILE A 191 -13.46 7.15 34.88
C ILE A 191 -14.05 5.90 34.25
N ASP A 192 -14.75 6.08 33.12
CA ASP A 192 -15.12 4.98 32.24
C ASP A 192 -13.85 4.45 31.58
N THR A 193 -13.38 3.34 32.13
CA THR A 193 -12.14 2.71 31.68
C THR A 193 -12.48 1.62 30.69
N LYS A 194 -12.05 1.80 29.45
CA LYS A 194 -12.05 0.74 28.45
C LYS A 194 -10.87 -0.18 28.70
N PHE A 195 -11.10 -1.47 28.66
CA PHE A 195 -10.03 -2.48 28.73
C PHE A 195 -10.26 -3.57 27.71
N ASP A 196 -9.14 -4.15 27.31
CA ASP A 196 -9.04 -5.17 26.29
C ASP A 196 -9.19 -6.54 26.94
N VAL A 197 -10.24 -7.28 26.55
CA VAL A 197 -10.40 -8.69 26.92
C VAL A 197 -10.07 -9.58 25.73
N VAL A 198 -9.51 -10.75 26.04
CA VAL A 198 -9.26 -11.80 25.06
C VAL A 198 -10.60 -12.49 24.76
N GLU A 199 -11.06 -12.46 23.51
CA GLU A 199 -12.32 -13.12 23.09
C GLU A 199 -12.27 -14.64 23.38
N ARG A 200 -13.41 -15.22 23.75
CA ARG A 200 -13.60 -16.67 23.87
C ARG A 200 -13.06 -17.38 22.64
N GLY A 201 -12.20 -18.38 22.84
CA GLY A 201 -11.54 -19.08 21.75
C GLY A 201 -10.12 -18.59 21.43
N GLN A 202 -9.68 -17.45 21.95
CA GLN A 202 -8.35 -16.86 21.65
C GLN A 202 -7.27 -17.17 22.71
N TYR A 203 -7.63 -17.77 23.84
CA TYR A 203 -6.69 -18.57 24.67
C TYR A 203 -6.34 -19.92 24.02
N THR A 204 -6.96 -20.18 22.88
CA THR A 204 -7.17 -21.50 22.30
C THR A 204 -7.09 -21.39 20.78
N VAL A 205 -6.26 -20.46 20.28
CA VAL A 205 -6.13 -20.13 18.84
C VAL A 205 -5.98 -21.40 18.00
N ASP A 206 -5.37 -22.45 18.56
CA ASP A 206 -5.17 -23.74 17.90
C ASP A 206 -5.73 -24.97 18.68
N ILE A 207 -6.39 -24.80 19.83
CA ILE A 207 -7.00 -25.89 20.63
C ILE A 207 -8.47 -25.59 20.92
N THR A 208 -9.40 -26.27 20.26
CA THR A 208 -10.82 -26.21 20.66
C THR A 208 -10.98 -26.53 22.15
N ALA A 209 -11.85 -25.82 22.89
CA ALA A 209 -12.10 -26.07 24.33
C ALA A 209 -12.32 -27.56 24.69
N ALA A 210 -12.89 -28.34 23.78
CA ALA A 210 -13.09 -29.79 23.90
C ALA A 210 -11.79 -30.64 23.90
N LYS A 211 -10.64 -30.07 23.53
CA LYS A 211 -9.32 -30.72 23.55
C LYS A 211 -8.53 -30.40 24.81
N LEU A 212 -9.02 -29.49 25.67
CA LEU A 212 -8.38 -29.20 26.95
C LEU A 212 -8.54 -30.38 27.90
N ALA A 213 -7.48 -30.72 28.62
CA ALA A 213 -7.48 -31.84 29.55
C ALA A 213 -8.53 -31.71 30.66
N SER A 214 -9.00 -30.49 30.95
CA SER A 214 -10.11 -30.25 31.89
C SER A 214 -11.46 -30.80 31.42
N SER A 215 -11.68 -30.88 30.10
CA SER A 215 -12.98 -31.27 29.54
C SER A 215 -13.32 -32.75 29.75
N THR A 216 -12.31 -33.60 29.91
CA THR A 216 -12.47 -35.06 30.13
C THR A 216 -11.86 -35.52 31.45
N ALA A 217 -11.61 -34.60 32.38
CA ALA A 217 -10.91 -34.90 33.62
C ALA A 217 -11.74 -35.73 34.60
N ASP A 218 -11.11 -36.72 35.26
CA ASP A 218 -11.69 -37.41 36.41
C ASP A 218 -12.03 -36.39 37.51
N PRO A 219 -13.25 -36.40 38.09
CA PRO A 219 -13.66 -35.53 39.19
C PRO A 219 -12.71 -35.52 40.40
N LYS A 220 -11.93 -36.59 40.61
CA LYS A 220 -10.94 -36.70 41.70
C LYS A 220 -9.62 -35.98 41.41
N THR A 221 -9.41 -35.52 40.18
CA THR A 221 -8.18 -34.80 39.83
C THR A 221 -8.14 -33.45 40.55
N PRO A 222 -7.06 -33.12 41.29
CA PRO A 222 -6.94 -31.82 41.94
C PRO A 222 -7.07 -30.65 40.96
N ASN A 223 -7.80 -29.60 41.35
CA ASN A 223 -8.06 -28.46 40.45
C ASN A 223 -6.77 -27.79 39.96
N ASP A 224 -5.77 -27.60 40.83
CA ASP A 224 -4.48 -27.03 40.46
C ASP A 224 -3.77 -27.84 39.36
N LEU A 225 -3.86 -29.18 39.40
CA LEU A 225 -3.26 -30.03 38.38
C LEU A 225 -3.98 -29.90 37.04
N LEU A 226 -5.31 -29.71 37.05
CA LEU A 226 -6.06 -29.45 35.83
C LEU A 226 -5.73 -28.08 35.24
N GLN A 227 -5.54 -27.06 36.08
CA GLN A 227 -5.08 -25.75 35.64
C GLN A 227 -3.68 -25.85 35.00
N ALA A 228 -2.76 -26.60 35.60
CA ALA A 228 -1.43 -26.85 35.04
C ALA A 228 -1.50 -27.55 33.66
N ARG A 229 -2.35 -28.58 33.51
CA ARG A 229 -2.56 -29.26 32.23
C ARG A 229 -3.11 -28.32 31.16
N ASN A 230 -4.11 -27.50 31.51
CA ASN A 230 -4.67 -26.53 30.59
C ASN A 230 -3.63 -25.48 30.17
N ALA A 231 -2.86 -24.94 31.13
CA ALA A 231 -1.83 -23.95 30.84
C ALA A 231 -0.73 -24.48 29.91
N VAL A 232 -0.22 -25.69 30.16
CA VAL A 232 0.78 -26.35 29.30
C VAL A 232 0.23 -26.60 27.90
N ALA A 233 -0.98 -27.15 27.79
CA ALA A 233 -1.60 -27.43 26.49
C ALA A 233 -1.81 -26.14 25.67
N ILE A 234 -2.27 -25.07 26.32
CA ILE A 234 -2.48 -23.76 25.68
C ILE A 234 -1.14 -23.15 25.23
N ALA A 235 -0.12 -23.17 26.08
CA ALA A 235 1.21 -22.65 25.74
C ALA A 235 1.83 -23.40 24.56
N GLN A 236 1.71 -24.73 24.50
CA GLN A 236 2.15 -25.54 23.36
C GLN A 236 1.41 -25.16 22.08
N ALA A 237 0.09 -25.04 22.14
CA ALA A 237 -0.74 -24.67 20.99
C ALA A 237 -0.36 -23.32 20.39
N GLU A 238 -0.06 -22.33 21.23
CA GLU A 238 0.33 -21.00 20.78
C GLU A 238 1.75 -20.94 20.16
N GLY A 239 2.49 -22.06 20.20
CA GLY A 239 3.82 -22.22 19.64
C GLY A 239 4.95 -22.18 20.68
N GLY A 240 4.66 -22.47 21.95
CA GLY A 240 5.62 -22.48 23.06
C GLY A 240 6.88 -23.30 22.77
N ASP A 241 6.75 -24.42 22.06
CA ASP A 241 7.89 -25.28 21.69
C ASP A 241 8.86 -24.60 20.73
N ARG A 242 8.36 -23.73 19.85
CA ARG A 242 9.18 -23.00 18.87
C ARG A 242 9.72 -21.70 19.45
N TYR A 243 8.85 -20.94 20.09
CA TYR A 243 9.17 -19.58 20.50
C TYR A 243 9.60 -19.47 21.95
N ALA A 244 9.43 -20.48 22.80
CA ALA A 244 9.80 -20.42 24.23
C ALA A 244 10.32 -21.76 24.76
N ALA A 245 11.03 -22.52 23.92
CA ALA A 245 11.39 -23.94 24.16
C ALA A 245 11.93 -24.24 25.57
N ASP A 246 12.86 -23.43 26.10
CA ASP A 246 13.44 -23.69 27.42
C ASP A 246 12.44 -23.47 28.56
N THR A 247 11.62 -22.41 28.47
CA THR A 247 10.56 -22.13 29.44
C THR A 247 9.45 -23.18 29.35
N MET A 248 9.12 -23.60 28.13
CA MET A 248 8.12 -24.65 27.86
C MET A 248 8.54 -25.99 28.48
N ARG A 249 9.80 -26.40 28.25
CA ARG A 249 10.38 -27.62 28.86
C ARG A 249 10.31 -27.61 30.38
N LYS A 250 10.58 -26.45 31.00
CA LYS A 250 10.46 -26.28 32.46
C LYS A 250 9.02 -26.47 32.95
N ALA A 251 8.03 -25.96 32.19
CA ALA A 251 6.62 -26.15 32.51
C ALA A 251 6.22 -27.62 32.42
N GLU A 252 6.67 -28.33 31.37
CA GLU A 252 6.46 -29.77 31.19
C GLU A 252 7.09 -30.60 32.31
N ASP A 253 8.31 -30.27 32.72
CA ASP A 253 9.01 -30.94 33.82
C ASP A 253 8.29 -30.77 35.17
N PHE A 254 7.70 -29.59 35.42
CA PHE A 254 6.85 -29.41 36.59
C PHE A 254 5.56 -30.20 36.46
N LEU A 255 4.89 -30.15 35.31
CA LEU A 255 3.65 -30.89 35.10
C LEU A 255 3.87 -32.41 35.29
N ALA A 256 4.90 -32.97 34.68
CA ALA A 256 5.25 -34.39 34.80
C ALA A 256 5.48 -34.81 36.26
N ARG A 257 6.12 -33.96 37.06
CA ARG A 257 6.30 -34.19 38.51
C ARG A 257 4.98 -34.13 39.28
N ALA A 258 4.11 -33.17 38.96
CA ALA A 258 2.79 -33.07 39.60
C ALA A 258 1.91 -34.29 39.29
N GLU A 259 1.99 -34.81 38.05
CA GLU A 259 1.32 -36.04 37.65
C GLU A 259 1.89 -37.27 38.36
N ASP A 260 3.22 -37.34 38.53
CA ASP A 260 3.86 -38.41 39.29
C ASP A 260 3.41 -38.41 40.76
N TYR A 261 3.28 -37.23 41.37
CA TYR A 261 2.78 -37.10 42.73
C TYR A 261 1.34 -37.59 42.87
N LEU A 262 0.48 -37.30 41.90
CA LEU A 262 -0.88 -37.85 41.85
C LEU A 262 -0.86 -39.39 41.75
N ARG A 263 -0.06 -39.95 40.83
CA ARG A 263 0.04 -41.41 40.65
C ARG A 263 0.54 -42.13 41.90
N ARG A 264 1.45 -41.50 42.65
CA ARG A 264 2.02 -42.04 43.89
C ARG A 264 1.16 -41.76 45.14
N GLY A 265 -0.03 -41.16 44.98
CA GLY A 265 -0.92 -40.85 46.09
C GLY A 265 -0.34 -39.85 47.09
N GLN A 266 0.53 -38.93 46.64
CA GLN A 266 1.09 -37.88 47.48
C GLN A 266 0.01 -36.89 47.94
N SER A 267 0.31 -36.12 48.99
CA SER A 267 -0.63 -35.13 49.52
C SER A 267 -1.05 -34.08 48.48
N GLY A 268 -2.29 -33.61 48.57
CA GLY A 268 -2.81 -32.55 47.68
C GLY A 268 -1.96 -31.27 47.70
N LYS A 269 -1.37 -30.91 48.84
CA LYS A 269 -0.45 -29.77 48.97
C LYS A 269 0.83 -29.96 48.14
N ALA A 270 1.39 -31.16 48.14
CA ALA A 270 2.58 -31.47 47.33
C ALA A 270 2.26 -31.39 45.83
N ILE A 271 1.12 -31.93 45.41
CA ILE A 271 0.64 -31.84 44.01
C ILE A 271 0.42 -30.38 43.63
N SER A 272 -0.32 -29.62 44.45
CA SER A 272 -0.62 -28.21 44.25
C SER A 272 0.64 -27.35 44.09
N THR A 273 1.63 -27.55 44.96
CA THR A 273 2.90 -26.77 44.92
C THR A 273 3.58 -26.89 43.56
N VAL A 274 3.69 -28.12 43.04
CA VAL A 274 4.36 -28.39 41.75
C VAL A 274 3.46 -27.95 40.58
N ALA A 275 2.15 -28.22 40.66
CA ALA A 275 1.20 -27.85 39.64
C ALA A 275 1.14 -26.32 39.44
N ARG A 276 1.10 -25.52 40.52
CA ARG A 276 1.11 -24.05 40.41
C ARG A 276 2.40 -23.54 39.75
N GLY A 277 3.55 -24.18 40.03
CA GLY A 277 4.80 -23.90 39.35
C GLY A 277 4.77 -24.22 37.85
N ALA A 278 4.12 -25.31 37.46
CA ALA A 278 3.88 -25.64 36.05
C ALA A 278 3.00 -24.59 35.36
N THR A 279 1.90 -24.18 36.01
CA THR A 279 0.98 -23.18 35.46
C THR A 279 1.68 -21.84 35.21
N GLN A 280 2.48 -21.37 36.18
CA GLN A 280 3.24 -20.13 36.03
C GLN A 280 4.29 -20.22 34.92
N ALA A 281 5.08 -21.31 34.88
CA ALA A 281 6.07 -21.51 33.83
C ALA A 281 5.43 -21.62 32.43
N ALA A 282 4.25 -22.24 32.32
CA ALA A 282 3.52 -22.32 31.07
C ALA A 282 3.02 -20.94 30.60
N GLU A 283 2.49 -20.11 31.51
CA GLU A 283 2.12 -18.74 31.16
C GLU A 283 3.35 -17.91 30.74
N ASP A 284 4.48 -18.03 31.44
CA ASP A 284 5.71 -17.34 31.06
C ASP A 284 6.14 -17.74 29.64
N ALA A 285 6.05 -19.04 29.29
CA ALA A 285 6.34 -19.53 27.95
C ALA A 285 5.38 -18.96 26.91
N ARG A 286 4.09 -18.84 27.26
CA ARG A 286 3.05 -18.28 26.41
C ARG A 286 3.27 -16.79 26.14
N VAL A 287 3.54 -16.00 27.17
CA VAL A 287 3.85 -14.56 27.05
C VAL A 287 5.07 -14.35 26.16
N LEU A 288 6.16 -15.08 26.41
CA LEU A 288 7.38 -15.01 25.61
C LEU A 288 7.14 -15.38 24.14
N THR A 289 6.25 -16.34 23.91
CA THR A 289 5.84 -16.75 22.56
C THR A 289 5.14 -15.63 21.81
N LEU A 290 4.17 -14.98 22.46
CA LEU A 290 3.46 -13.85 21.89
C LEU A 290 4.40 -12.67 21.60
N GLU A 291 5.33 -12.36 22.51
CA GLU A 291 6.34 -11.32 22.32
C GLU A 291 7.26 -11.60 21.13
N ARG A 292 7.79 -12.83 21.03
CA ARG A 292 8.70 -13.21 19.93
C ARG A 292 7.99 -13.25 18.58
N ARG A 293 6.73 -13.70 18.53
CA ARG A 293 5.92 -13.65 17.31
C ARG A 293 5.66 -12.21 16.87
N GLN A 294 5.35 -11.33 17.82
CA GLN A 294 5.15 -9.91 17.53
C GLN A 294 6.43 -9.26 17.01
N GLN A 295 7.59 -9.61 17.58
CA GLN A 295 8.88 -9.11 17.13
C GLN A 295 9.21 -9.62 15.71
N GLU A 296 9.02 -10.91 15.44
CA GLU A 296 9.22 -11.49 14.09
C GLU A 296 8.35 -10.79 13.03
N GLN A 297 7.09 -10.48 13.37
CA GLN A 297 6.20 -9.72 12.49
C GLN A 297 6.70 -8.29 12.24
N GLN A 298 7.12 -7.58 13.29
CA GLN A 298 7.66 -6.22 13.14
C GLN A 298 8.95 -6.20 12.31
N ASP A 299 9.81 -7.19 12.47
CA ASP A 299 11.05 -7.31 11.69
C ASP A 299 10.75 -7.69 10.23
N ALA A 300 9.77 -8.56 9.99
CA ALA A 300 9.29 -8.87 8.65
C ALA A 300 8.68 -7.64 7.96
N GLU A 301 7.86 -6.85 8.67
CA GLU A 301 7.29 -5.60 8.14
C GLU A 301 8.37 -4.56 7.83
N ARG A 302 9.37 -4.41 8.70
CA ARG A 302 10.51 -3.52 8.46
C ARG A 302 11.32 -3.96 7.23
N THR A 303 11.55 -5.26 7.10
CA THR A 303 12.28 -5.83 5.95
C THR A 303 11.50 -5.62 4.67
N ALA A 304 10.19 -5.92 4.66
CA ALA A 304 9.32 -5.68 3.51
C ALA A 304 9.22 -4.20 3.14
N MET A 305 9.19 -3.28 4.12
CA MET A 305 9.23 -1.84 3.83
C MET A 305 10.56 -1.42 3.20
N ARG A 306 11.69 -1.95 3.68
CA ARG A 306 13.00 -1.67 3.11
C ARG A 306 13.11 -2.18 1.67
N GLU A 307 12.70 -3.41 1.42
CA GLU A 307 12.70 -4.00 0.07
C GLU A 307 11.82 -3.21 -0.90
N ARG A 308 10.63 -2.77 -0.46
CA ARG A 308 9.76 -1.89 -1.27
C ARG A 308 10.41 -0.54 -1.56
N ALA A 309 11.12 0.05 -0.59
CA ALA A 309 11.82 1.31 -0.79
C ALA A 309 12.99 1.15 -1.77
N GLU A 310 13.76 0.07 -1.66
CA GLU A 310 14.86 -0.25 -2.58
C GLU A 310 14.34 -0.50 -4.01
N GLN A 311 13.23 -1.25 -4.16
CA GLN A 311 12.57 -1.45 -5.46
C GLN A 311 12.06 -0.13 -6.05
N ALA A 312 11.43 0.73 -5.26
CA ALA A 312 10.97 2.04 -5.72
C ALA A 312 12.14 2.93 -6.19
N GLN A 313 13.26 2.92 -5.45
CA GLN A 313 14.47 3.64 -5.85
C GLN A 313 15.08 3.10 -7.16
N GLN A 314 15.09 1.77 -7.34
CA GLN A 314 15.55 1.15 -8.58
C GLN A 314 14.66 1.55 -9.76
N GLN A 315 13.33 1.50 -9.61
CA GLN A 315 12.39 1.94 -10.64
C GLN A 315 12.55 3.42 -10.98
N GLU A 316 12.74 4.29 -9.97
CA GLU A 316 12.99 5.72 -10.21
C GLU A 316 14.32 5.94 -10.95
N ALA A 317 15.38 5.22 -10.58
CA ALA A 317 16.68 5.29 -11.27
C ALA A 317 16.59 4.80 -12.71
N GLU A 318 15.88 3.70 -12.97
CA GLU A 318 15.63 3.18 -14.32
C GLU A 318 14.81 4.17 -15.15
N ALA A 319 13.74 4.75 -14.58
CA ALA A 319 12.93 5.76 -15.26
C ALA A 319 13.76 7.01 -15.60
N LYS A 320 14.62 7.48 -14.69
CA LYS A 320 15.56 8.58 -14.96
C LYS A 320 16.55 8.23 -16.06
N ALA A 321 17.14 7.04 -16.03
CA ALA A 321 18.07 6.59 -17.07
C ALA A 321 17.40 6.49 -18.45
N GLN A 322 16.17 5.99 -18.51
CA GLN A 322 15.37 5.96 -19.75
C GLN A 322 15.06 7.37 -20.26
N ALA A 323 14.64 8.28 -19.38
CA ALA A 323 14.37 9.68 -19.74
C ALA A 323 15.64 10.39 -20.24
N GLU A 324 16.79 10.16 -19.60
CA GLU A 324 18.08 10.70 -20.06
C GLU A 324 18.48 10.13 -21.43
N GLN A 325 18.30 8.83 -21.66
CA GLN A 325 18.59 8.21 -22.94
C GLN A 325 17.68 8.77 -24.05
N GLU A 326 16.39 8.94 -23.78
CA GLU A 326 15.45 9.56 -24.71
C GLU A 326 15.84 11.01 -25.02
N SER A 327 16.23 11.80 -24.00
CA SER A 327 16.72 13.16 -24.19
C SER A 327 17.95 13.21 -25.10
N ARG A 328 18.94 12.33 -24.87
CA ARG A 328 20.14 12.25 -25.71
C ARG A 328 19.82 11.88 -27.17
N GLN A 329 18.87 10.96 -27.38
CA GLN A 329 18.42 10.60 -28.72
C GLN A 329 17.73 11.77 -29.44
N ARG A 330 16.90 12.55 -28.72
CA ARG A 330 16.27 13.76 -29.26
C ARG A 330 17.30 14.82 -29.63
N GLU A 331 18.28 15.09 -28.76
CA GLU A 331 19.37 16.04 -29.05
C GLU A 331 20.22 15.60 -30.25
N GLN A 332 20.47 14.30 -30.41
CA GLN A 332 21.20 13.79 -31.57
C GLN A 332 20.37 13.97 -32.85
N ALA A 333 19.08 13.62 -32.81
CA ALA A 333 18.19 13.81 -33.95
C ALA A 333 18.04 15.29 -34.36
N GLU A 334 18.01 16.21 -33.39
CA GLU A 334 18.01 17.65 -33.65
C GLU A 334 19.32 18.12 -34.29
N ARG A 335 20.48 17.64 -33.82
CA ARG A 335 21.78 17.92 -34.44
C ARG A 335 21.87 17.38 -35.88
N ASP A 336 21.38 16.17 -36.11
CA ASP A 336 21.37 15.56 -37.44
C ASP A 336 20.43 16.33 -38.40
N ARG A 337 19.31 16.86 -37.89
CA ARG A 337 18.44 17.75 -38.67
C ARG A 337 19.13 19.07 -39.00
N GLN A 338 19.74 19.74 -38.02
CA GLN A 338 20.45 21.01 -38.24
C GLN A 338 21.59 20.86 -39.24
N THR A 339 22.39 19.78 -39.13
CA THR A 339 23.47 19.51 -40.10
C THR A 339 22.92 19.22 -41.50
N THR A 340 21.81 18.48 -41.61
CA THR A 340 21.13 18.25 -42.89
C THR A 340 20.58 19.55 -43.50
N GLU A 341 19.99 20.42 -42.69
CA GLU A 341 19.49 21.73 -43.12
C GLU A 341 20.61 22.65 -43.58
N GLN A 342 21.72 22.71 -42.84
CA GLN A 342 22.92 23.45 -43.25
C GLN A 342 23.48 22.93 -44.57
N ALA A 343 23.61 21.61 -44.74
CA ALA A 343 24.09 21.02 -45.97
C ALA A 343 23.17 21.33 -47.18
N LYS A 344 21.84 21.37 -46.97
CA LYS A 344 20.89 21.81 -47.99
C LYS A 344 21.07 23.29 -48.34
N ALA A 345 21.18 24.16 -47.34
CA ALA A 345 21.39 25.59 -47.55
C ALA A 345 22.70 25.88 -48.30
N ASP A 346 23.79 25.17 -47.95
CA ASP A 346 25.06 25.28 -48.65
C ASP A 346 24.98 24.76 -50.09
N ALA A 347 24.28 23.64 -50.32
CA ALA A 347 24.04 23.12 -51.67
C ALA A 347 23.19 24.07 -52.53
N ASP A 348 22.17 24.71 -51.94
CA ASP A 348 21.34 25.71 -52.62
C ASP A 348 22.16 26.98 -52.95
N ARG A 349 23.03 27.44 -52.03
CA ARG A 349 23.95 28.55 -52.29
C ARG A 349 24.91 28.22 -53.43
N ALA A 350 25.54 27.04 -53.41
CA ALA A 350 26.44 26.60 -54.47
C ALA A 350 25.72 26.51 -55.84
N ARG A 351 24.44 26.10 -55.87
CA ARG A 351 23.62 26.12 -57.09
C ARG A 351 23.38 27.55 -57.58
N GLN A 352 22.99 28.46 -56.70
CA GLN A 352 22.78 29.87 -57.04
C GLN A 352 24.07 30.52 -57.57
N GLU A 353 25.22 30.26 -56.95
CA GLU A 353 26.53 30.73 -57.41
C GLU A 353 26.87 30.15 -58.79
N ALA A 354 26.62 28.86 -59.03
CA ALA A 354 26.83 28.23 -60.33
C ALA A 354 25.89 28.78 -61.42
N GLU A 355 24.63 29.08 -61.08
CA GLU A 355 23.66 29.71 -61.98
C GLU A 355 24.04 31.16 -62.32
N ALA A 356 24.49 31.94 -61.32
CA ALA A 356 25.00 33.29 -61.52
C ALA A 356 26.24 33.28 -62.44
N ALA A 357 27.20 32.39 -62.18
CA ALA A 357 28.39 32.24 -63.03
C ALA A 357 28.03 31.86 -64.49
N LYS A 358 27.01 31.01 -64.69
CA LYS A 358 26.51 30.70 -66.04
C LYS A 358 25.85 31.91 -66.70
N ALA A 359 25.06 32.69 -65.96
CA ALA A 359 24.44 33.90 -66.47
C ALA A 359 25.48 34.95 -66.86
N ASP A 360 26.50 35.16 -66.03
CA ASP A 360 27.63 36.07 -66.31
C ASP A 360 28.41 35.62 -67.54
N ALA A 361 28.70 34.31 -67.68
CA ALA A 361 29.36 33.76 -68.86
C ALA A 361 28.54 33.97 -70.14
N LEU A 362 27.21 33.81 -70.06
CA LEU A 362 26.31 34.07 -71.20
C LEU A 362 26.28 35.57 -71.55
N ALA A 363 26.24 36.46 -70.57
CA ALA A 363 26.28 37.91 -70.78
C ALA A 363 27.61 38.36 -71.41
N GLN A 364 28.74 37.81 -70.96
CA GLN A 364 30.05 38.03 -71.59
C GLN A 364 30.07 37.52 -73.03
N GLN A 365 29.50 36.34 -73.30
CA GLN A 365 29.40 35.80 -74.66
C GLN A 365 28.57 36.71 -75.57
N GLN A 366 27.41 37.19 -75.10
CA GLN A 366 26.57 38.13 -75.85
C GLN A 366 27.27 39.47 -76.10
N THR A 367 28.01 39.99 -75.11
CA THR A 367 28.78 41.22 -75.25
C THR A 367 29.93 41.05 -76.25
N ALA A 368 30.63 39.92 -76.21
CA ALA A 368 31.66 39.60 -77.20
C ALA A 368 31.09 39.43 -78.61
N GLN A 369 29.91 38.80 -78.75
CA GLN A 369 29.21 38.68 -80.03
C GLN A 369 28.76 40.04 -80.58
N SER A 370 28.20 40.92 -79.74
CA SER A 370 27.77 42.25 -80.18
C SER A 370 28.96 43.13 -80.57
N GLN A 371 30.07 43.07 -79.83
CA GLN A 371 31.32 43.74 -80.21
C GLN A 371 31.88 43.19 -81.52
N ALA A 372 31.86 41.88 -81.74
CA ALA A 372 32.27 41.27 -83.01
C ALA A 372 31.39 41.75 -84.18
N GLN A 373 30.06 41.76 -84.00
CA GLN A 373 29.13 42.29 -85.01
C GLN A 373 29.36 43.78 -85.30
N GLN A 374 29.60 44.60 -84.28
CA GLN A 374 29.94 46.02 -84.46
C GLN A 374 31.26 46.20 -85.20
N ALA A 375 32.28 45.38 -84.90
CA ALA A 375 33.55 45.40 -85.60
C ALA A 375 33.40 44.99 -87.08
N ASP A 376 32.58 43.97 -87.37
CA ASP A 376 32.28 43.57 -88.75
C ASP A 376 31.51 44.64 -89.52
N GLN A 377 30.53 45.30 -88.88
CA GLN A 377 29.82 46.45 -89.47
C GLN A 377 30.76 47.63 -89.74
N ALA A 378 31.64 47.97 -88.80
CA ALA A 378 32.63 49.03 -88.98
C ALA A 378 33.61 48.71 -90.12
N ARG A 379 34.02 47.44 -90.26
CA ARG A 379 34.83 46.97 -91.39
C ARG A 379 34.08 47.11 -92.72
N ALA A 380 32.83 46.68 -92.78
CA ALA A 380 32.00 46.81 -93.99
C ALA A 380 31.77 48.29 -94.38
N GLN A 381 31.54 49.18 -93.43
CA GLN A 381 31.43 50.62 -93.66
C GLN A 381 32.73 51.23 -94.16
N ALA A 382 33.88 50.85 -93.57
CA ALA A 382 35.19 51.29 -94.02
C ALA A 382 35.49 50.80 -95.46
N GLU A 383 35.07 49.59 -95.80
CA GLU A 383 35.21 49.01 -97.13
C GLU A 383 34.33 49.73 -98.17
N GLN A 384 33.07 50.05 -97.82
CA GLN A 384 32.20 50.90 -98.65
C GLN A 384 32.76 52.31 -98.84
N ALA A 385 33.28 52.94 -97.78
CA ALA A 385 33.91 54.26 -97.88
C ALA A 385 35.16 54.22 -98.78
N ARG A 386 35.95 53.15 -98.72
CA ARG A 386 37.08 52.94 -99.64
C ARG A 386 36.63 52.82 -101.10
N LEU A 387 35.59 52.03 -101.36
CA LEU A 387 35.03 51.86 -102.71
C LEU A 387 34.47 53.19 -103.26
N GLN A 388 33.78 53.97 -102.44
CA GLN A 388 33.31 55.31 -102.82
C GLN A 388 34.48 56.26 -103.12
N ALA A 389 35.52 56.27 -102.29
CA ALA A 389 36.71 57.08 -102.54
C ALA A 389 37.49 56.64 -103.80
N GLU A 390 37.52 55.34 -104.12
CA GLU A 390 38.06 54.82 -105.39
C GLU A 390 37.21 55.28 -106.59
N GLN A 391 35.88 55.21 -106.50
CA GLN A 391 34.97 55.72 -107.54
C GLN A 391 35.08 57.24 -107.75
N GLU A 392 35.18 58.02 -106.67
CA GLU A 392 35.39 59.48 -106.75
C GLU A 392 36.73 59.82 -107.40
N LYS A 393 37.80 59.07 -107.09
CA LYS A 393 39.11 59.21 -107.76
C LYS A 393 39.01 58.89 -109.25
N GLU A 394 38.27 57.85 -109.63
CA GLU A 394 38.05 57.52 -111.05
C GLU A 394 37.25 58.59 -111.79
N GLN A 395 36.20 59.13 -111.17
CA GLN A 395 35.42 60.24 -111.74
C GLN A 395 36.25 61.54 -111.85
N ALA A 396 37.11 61.83 -110.87
CA ALA A 396 38.04 62.96 -110.94
C ALA A 396 39.07 62.78 -112.08
N ARG A 397 39.60 61.57 -112.25
CA ARG A 397 40.51 61.22 -113.36
C ARG A 397 39.83 61.36 -114.71
N ALA A 398 38.56 60.95 -114.83
CA ALA A 398 37.78 61.11 -116.05
C ALA A 398 37.54 62.60 -116.39
N ARG A 399 37.23 63.46 -115.41
CA ARG A 399 37.10 64.91 -115.59
C ARG A 399 38.42 65.57 -116.04
N LEU A 400 39.55 65.17 -115.45
CA LEU A 400 40.88 65.65 -115.83
C LEU A 400 41.26 65.26 -117.27
N LEU A 401 40.92 64.04 -117.71
CA LEU A 401 41.14 63.60 -119.10
C LEU A 401 40.28 64.36 -120.11
N GLN A 402 39.04 64.71 -119.73
CA GLN A 402 38.15 65.49 -120.60
C GLN A 402 38.60 66.96 -120.72
N GLN A 403 39.17 67.53 -119.65
CA GLN A 403 39.78 68.86 -119.68
C GLN A 403 41.08 68.91 -120.49
N LEU A 404 41.90 67.85 -120.47
CA LEU A 404 43.14 67.80 -121.28
C LEU A 404 42.88 67.69 -122.79
N ASN A 405 41.81 66.99 -123.20
CA ASN A 405 41.46 66.86 -124.63
C ASN A 405 40.88 68.14 -125.26
N GLN A 406 40.41 69.10 -124.47
CA GLN A 406 39.91 70.39 -125.00
C GLN A 406 41.02 71.41 -125.29
N VAL A 407 42.23 71.26 -124.74
CA VAL A 407 43.30 72.27 -124.86
C VAL A 407 44.25 72.00 -126.04
N LEU A 408 44.21 70.80 -126.65
CA LEU A 408 45.18 70.38 -127.69
C LEU A 408 44.66 70.42 -129.14
N GLN A 409 43.42 70.86 -129.42
CA GLN A 409 42.84 70.86 -130.78
C GLN A 409 42.70 72.23 -131.47
N THR A 410 43.08 73.34 -130.84
CA THR A 410 42.97 74.67 -131.48
C THR A 410 44.27 75.48 -131.34
N ARG A 411 45.30 75.14 -132.12
CA ARG A 411 46.33 76.09 -132.64
C ARG A 411 47.38 75.37 -133.49
N GLU A 412 46.95 74.76 -134.60
CA GLU A 412 47.87 74.47 -135.72
C GLU A 412 47.09 74.26 -137.02
N SER A 413 46.73 75.36 -137.72
CA SER A 413 46.46 75.30 -139.17
C SER A 413 46.70 76.64 -139.87
N ALA A 414 47.77 76.64 -140.67
CA ALA A 414 47.90 77.23 -142.02
C ALA A 414 48.19 78.73 -142.22
N ARG A 415 49.46 78.99 -142.59
CA ARG A 415 49.90 79.97 -143.61
C ARG A 415 49.53 79.47 -145.02
N GLY A 416 49.17 80.36 -145.96
CA GLY A 416 49.18 80.10 -147.41
C GLY A 416 48.25 81.00 -148.24
N LEU A 417 48.78 81.63 -149.30
CA LEU A 417 48.26 82.78 -150.07
C LEU A 417 47.22 82.45 -151.16
N SER A 418 46.23 83.34 -151.34
CA SER A 418 45.63 83.87 -152.60
C SER A 418 44.67 85.01 -152.24
#